data_AF-A0A6B9VLC2-F1
#
_entry.id   AF-A0A6B9VLC2-F1
#
_cell.length_a   1.000
_cell.length_b   1.000
_cell.length_c   1.000
_cell.angle_alpha   90.00
_cell.angle_beta   90.00
_cell.angle_gamma   90.00
#
_symmetry.space_group_name_H-M   'P 1'
#
loop_
_entity.id
_entity.type
_entity.pdbx_description
1 polymer ?
#
loop_
_entity_poly.entity_id
_entity_poly.type
_entity_poly.pdbx_seq_one_letter_code
_entity_poly.pdbx_strand_id
1 'polypeptide(L)' 'EMAHIQYFINYRHHPKVFRDGANPGFHEAVGDAIGLSVSTPRHLQTLGLVHKSVDDTAHDINFLFALAMDKVV' A
#
# COMPACT_ATOMS: atom_id res chain seq x y z
N GLU A 1 1.46 -9.47 -0.75
CA GLU A 1 1.45 -10.50 -1.83
C GLU A 1 2.06 -10.08 -3.17
N MET A 2 1.39 -9.29 -4.03
CA MET A 2 1.98 -8.90 -5.33
C MET A 2 3.26 -8.07 -5.18
N ALA A 3 3.34 -7.24 -4.15
CA ALA A 3 4.55 -6.51 -3.81
C ALA A 3 5.72 -7.45 -3.43
N HIS A 4 5.45 -8.59 -2.79
CA HIS A 4 6.48 -9.59 -2.48
C HIS A 4 7.03 -10.21 -3.76
N ILE A 5 6.16 -10.55 -4.72
CA ILE A 5 6.56 -11.01 -6.05
C ILE A 5 7.43 -9.97 -6.75
N GLN A 6 7.01 -8.71 -6.73
CA GLN A 6 7.80 -7.63 -7.32
C GLN A 6 9.16 -7.47 -6.61
N TYR A 7 9.22 -7.63 -5.30
CA TYR A 7 10.46 -7.62 -4.54
C TYR A 7 11.37 -8.78 -4.95
N PHE A 8 10.85 -10.01 -5.06
CA PHE A 8 11.58 -11.19 -5.54
C PHE A 8 12.16 -10.98 -6.94
N ILE A 9 11.39 -10.37 -7.84
CA ILE A 9 11.84 -10.06 -9.20
C ILE A 9 13.02 -9.08 -9.17
N ASN A 10 12.98 -8.07 -8.31
CA ASN A 10 14.03 -7.04 -8.25
C ASN A 10 15.39 -7.60 -7.81
N TYR A 11 15.45 -8.43 -6.77
CA TYR A 11 16.72 -9.01 -6.29
C TYR A 11 17.07 -10.37 -6.93
N ARG A 12 16.38 -10.77 -8.01
CA ARG A 12 16.60 -12.06 -8.67
C ARG A 12 18.04 -12.29 -9.16
N HIS A 13 18.81 -11.22 -9.35
CA HIS A 13 20.19 -11.28 -9.84
C HIS A 13 21.23 -11.37 -8.71
N HIS A 14 20.83 -11.17 -7.45
CA HIS A 14 21.75 -11.34 -6.32
C HIS A 14 22.12 -12.82 -6.12
N PRO A 15 23.28 -13.13 -5.48
CA PRO A 15 23.57 -14.47 -4.99
C PRO A 15 22.45 -15.00 -4.12
N LYS A 16 22.19 -16.32 -4.16
CA LYS A 16 21.03 -16.95 -3.48
C LYS A 16 20.91 -16.56 -2.00
N VAL A 17 22.04 -16.40 -1.31
CA VAL A 17 22.11 -16.03 0.11
C VAL A 17 21.67 -14.59 0.41
N PHE A 18 21.55 -13.73 -0.60
CA PHE A 18 21.14 -12.31 -0.49
C PHE A 18 19.80 -12.02 -1.16
N ARG A 19 18.99 -13.05 -1.45
CA ARG A 19 17.67 -12.92 -2.08
C ARG A 19 16.55 -12.85 -1.04
N ASP A 20 16.70 -11.92 -0.11
CA ASP A 20 15.69 -11.65 0.92
C ASP A 20 15.58 -10.12 1.13
N GLY A 21 14.55 -9.70 1.84
CA GLY A 21 14.42 -8.32 2.30
C GLY A 21 15.61 -7.93 3.19
N ALA A 22 15.90 -6.63 3.28
CA ALA A 22 16.97 -6.13 4.14
C ALA A 22 16.81 -6.60 5.61
N ASN A 23 15.57 -6.73 6.04
CA ASN A 23 15.12 -7.46 7.22
C ASN A 23 13.63 -7.84 7.01
N PRO A 24 13.03 -8.68 7.87
CA PRO A 24 11.64 -9.10 7.70
C PRO A 24 10.63 -7.95 7.59
N GLY A 25 10.86 -6.85 8.33
CA GLY A 25 9.98 -5.67 8.28
C GLY A 25 9.97 -4.96 6.93
N PHE A 26 11.10 -4.94 6.21
CA PHE A 26 11.15 -4.39 4.86
C PHE A 26 10.34 -5.20 3.86
N HIS A 27 10.24 -6.51 4.05
CA HIS A 27 9.52 -7.38 3.13
C HIS A 27 8.02 -7.03 3.13
N GLU A 28 7.46 -6.84 4.32
CA GLU A 28 6.04 -6.50 4.52
C GLU A 28 5.75 -5.02 4.23
N ALA A 29 6.61 -4.10 4.70
CA ALA A 29 6.35 -2.67 4.64
C ALA A 29 6.26 -2.12 3.20
N VAL A 30 6.94 -2.74 2.23
CA VAL A 30 6.83 -2.34 0.82
C VAL A 30 5.43 -2.61 0.27
N GLY A 31 4.82 -3.74 0.65
CA GLY A 31 3.45 -4.06 0.27
C GLY A 31 2.45 -3.10 0.90
N ASP A 32 2.62 -2.83 2.19
CA ASP A 32 1.76 -1.91 2.93
C ASP A 32 1.84 -0.48 2.40
N ALA A 33 3.03 0.02 2.08
CA ALA A 33 3.21 1.35 1.51
C ALA A 33 2.46 1.52 0.17
N ILE A 34 2.50 0.50 -0.69
CA ILE A 34 1.74 0.49 -1.94
C ILE A 34 0.24 0.43 -1.65
N GLY A 35 -0.18 -0.41 -0.71
CA GLY A 35 -1.58 -0.53 -0.27
C GLY A 35 -2.15 0.80 0.24
N LEU A 36 -1.38 1.55 1.04
CA LEU A 36 -1.76 2.88 1.52
C LEU A 36 -2.01 3.86 0.37
N SER A 37 -1.18 3.83 -0.67
CA SER A 37 -1.34 4.69 -1.84
C SER A 37 -2.56 4.32 -2.69
N VAL A 38 -2.74 3.03 -2.96
CA VAL A 38 -3.85 2.52 -3.78
C VAL A 38 -5.21 2.68 -3.09
N SER A 39 -5.24 2.60 -1.76
CA SER A 39 -6.47 2.75 -0.97
C SER A 39 -6.95 4.20 -0.86
N THR A 40 -6.16 5.18 -1.31
CA THR A 40 -6.58 6.58 -1.24
C THR A 40 -7.84 6.80 -2.10
N PRO A 41 -8.82 7.59 -1.62
CA PRO A 41 -10.01 7.86 -2.40
C PRO A 41 -9.69 8.52 -3.76
N ARG A 42 -8.63 9.33 -3.81
CA ARG A 42 -8.13 9.93 -5.05
C ARG A 42 -7.72 8.87 -6.08
N HIS A 43 -6.99 7.84 -5.65
CA HIS A 43 -6.62 6.74 -6.54
C HIS A 43 -7.86 5.97 -7.02
N LEU A 44 -8.81 5.68 -6.13
CA LEU A 44 -10.05 5.00 -6.48
C LEU A 44 -10.92 5.80 -7.47
N GLN A 45 -10.92 7.13 -7.39
CA GLN A 45 -11.56 7.99 -8.39
C GLN A 45 -10.92 7.85 -9.77
N THR A 46 -9.58 7.81 -9.84
CA THR A 46 -8.88 7.64 -11.14
C THR A 46 -9.22 6.30 -11.81
N LEU A 47 -9.57 5.28 -11.01
CA LEU A 47 -10.06 3.99 -11.48
C LEU A 47 -11.57 3.98 -11.78
N GLY A 48 -12.28 5.07 -11.54
CA GLY A 48 -13.73 5.16 -11.72
C GLY A 48 -14.56 4.43 -10.67
N LEU A 49 -13.95 4.04 -9.53
CA LEU A 49 -14.61 3.30 -8.45
C LEU A 49 -15.33 4.21 -7.45
N VAL A 50 -14.99 5.50 -7.44
CA VAL A 50 -15.64 6.53 -6.62
C VAL A 50 -16.02 7.69 -7.53
N HIS A 51 -17.30 8.11 -7.49
CA HIS A 51 -17.84 9.13 -8.40
C HIS A 51 -18.05 10.51 -7.76
N LYS A 52 -18.06 10.61 -6.42
CA LYS A 52 -18.18 11.90 -5.71
C LYS A 52 -16.80 12.53 -5.51
N SER A 53 -16.72 13.87 -5.64
CA SER A 53 -15.56 14.69 -5.30
C SER A 53 -15.03 14.32 -3.91
N VAL A 54 -13.74 13.96 -3.80
CA VAL A 54 -13.12 13.66 -2.49
C VAL A 54 -12.62 14.91 -1.76
N ASP A 55 -12.64 16.08 -2.38
CA ASP A 55 -12.21 17.34 -1.73
C ASP A 55 -13.29 17.88 -0.77
N ASP A 56 -13.87 17.00 0.05
CA ASP A 56 -14.81 17.33 1.12
C ASP A 56 -14.31 16.76 2.44
N THR A 57 -14.14 17.64 3.44
CA THR A 57 -13.61 17.34 4.76
C THR A 57 -14.31 16.15 5.44
N ALA A 58 -15.61 15.97 5.22
CA ALA A 58 -16.35 14.86 5.81
C ALA A 58 -15.89 13.48 5.28
N HIS A 59 -15.54 13.41 4.00
CA HIS A 59 -15.04 12.17 3.38
C HIS A 59 -13.62 11.84 3.85
N ASP A 60 -12.77 12.86 4.00
CA ASP A 60 -11.42 12.70 4.55
C ASP A 60 -11.44 12.18 5.99
N ILE A 61 -12.32 12.70 6.85
CA ILE A 61 -12.48 12.20 8.22
C ILE A 61 -12.88 10.72 8.22
N ASN A 62 -13.84 10.33 7.38
CA ASN A 62 -14.26 8.94 7.29
C ASN A 62 -13.14 8.02 6.80
N PHE A 63 -12.37 8.46 5.80
CA PHE A 63 -11.22 7.70 5.29
C PHE A 63 -10.13 7.55 6.34
N LEU A 64 -9.73 8.64 7.01
CA LEU A 64 -8.71 8.60 8.06
C LEU A 64 -9.16 7.76 9.26
N PHE A 65 -10.44 7.80 9.62
CA PHE A 65 -10.99 6.95 10.68
C PHE A 65 -10.91 5.47 10.30
N ALA A 66 -11.32 5.10 9.09
CA ALA A 66 -11.22 3.72 8.61
C ALA A 66 -9.75 3.24 8.57
N LEU A 67 -8.83 4.08 8.10
CA LEU A 67 -7.40 3.78 8.09
C LEU A 67 -6.85 3.59 9.51
N ALA A 68 -7.27 4.43 10.47
CA ALA A 68 -6.84 4.30 11.86
C ALA A 68 -7.34 2.99 12.49
N MET A 69 -8.57 2.56 12.17
CA MET A 69 -9.09 1.27 12.64
C MET A 69 -8.32 0.07 12.08
N ASP A 70 -7.72 0.17 10.89
CA ASP A 70 -6.91 -0.91 10.30
C ASP A 70 -5.46 -0.91 10.80
N LYS A 71 -4.88 0.27 11.06
CA LYS A 71 -3.44 0.42 11.31
C LYS A 71 -3.03 0.70 12.75
N VAL A 72 -3.94 1.20 13.59
CA VAL A 72 -3.62 1.67 14.94
C VAL A 72 -4.25 0.81 16.03
N VAL A 73 -5.40 0.21 15.76
CA VAL A 73 -6.15 -0.65 16.71
C VAL A 73 -5.70 -2.10 16.57
#